data_AF-A0A9R0QR65-F1
#
_entry.id   AF-A0A9R0QR65-F1
#
_cell.length_a   1.000
_cell.length_b   1.000
_cell.length_c   1.000
_cell.angle_alpha   90.00
_cell.angle_beta   90.00
_cell.angle_gamma   90.00
#
_symmetry.space_group_name_H-M   'P 1'
#
loop_
_entity.id
_entity.type
_entity.pdbx_description
1 polymer ?
#
loop_
_entity_poly.entity_id
_entity_poly.type
_entity_poly.pdbx_seq_one_letter_code
_entity_poly.pdbx_strand_id
1 'polypeptide(L)'
;MVILWTTLSYSLPTKIPSGVPRRLFTPLPWEPKSLQHWTVAKELFSVPLAYILLAIVPAVMVAGLYFFDHSVASQMAQQKEFNLKNPSAYHYDILVLSFWC
;
A
#
# COMPACT_ATOMS: atom_id res chain seq x y z
N MET A 1 -9.56 20.13 9.24
CA MET A 1 -9.43 19.45 10.55
C MET A 1 -8.01 18.97 10.83
N VAL A 2 -7.35 18.23 9.92
CA VAL A 2 -5.98 17.74 10.16
C VAL A 2 -5.01 18.87 10.53
N ILE A 3 -4.92 19.95 9.74
CA ILE A 3 -4.01 21.07 10.02
C ILE A 3 -4.33 21.77 11.35
N LEU A 4 -5.61 21.97 11.67
CA LEU A 4 -6.04 22.60 12.93
C LEU A 4 -5.64 21.75 14.15
N TRP A 5 -5.84 20.43 14.09
CA TRP A 5 -5.45 19.53 15.17
C TRP A 5 -3.93 19.36 15.28
N THR A 6 -3.22 19.32 14.15
CA THR A 6 -1.76 19.30 14.14
C THR A 6 -1.22 20.60 14.75
N THR A 7 -1.67 21.77 14.30
CA THR A 7 -1.23 23.06 14.87
C THR A 7 -1.52 23.15 16.36
N LEU A 8 -2.72 22.78 16.81
CA LEU A 8 -3.06 22.74 18.24
C LEU A 8 -2.16 21.77 19.04
N SER A 9 -1.82 20.60 18.48
CA SER A 9 -0.92 19.60 19.07
C SER A 9 0.53 20.09 19.20
N TYR A 10 0.98 20.95 18.29
CA TYR A 10 2.33 21.54 18.31
C TYR A 10 2.41 22.86 19.09
N SER A 11 1.32 23.62 19.21
CA SER A 11 1.27 24.90 19.94
C SER A 11 1.31 24.74 21.46
N LEU A 12 0.98 23.57 22.01
CA LEU A 12 1.05 23.32 23.46
C LEU A 12 2.43 22.73 23.84
N PRO A 13 3.25 23.44 24.66
CA PRO A 13 4.64 23.06 24.96
C PRO A 13 4.79 22.01 26.07
N THR A 14 3.69 21.57 26.70
CA THR A 14 3.72 20.70 27.88
C THR A 14 4.22 19.29 27.54
N LYS A 15 4.94 18.67 28.48
CA LYS A 15 5.43 17.28 28.38
C LYS A 15 4.27 16.35 28.04
N ILE A 16 4.25 15.86 26.81
CA ILE A 16 3.26 14.89 26.32
C ILE A 16 3.40 13.62 27.18
N PRO A 17 2.28 12.97 27.54
CA PRO A 17 2.33 11.59 28.03
C PRO A 17 3.12 10.73 27.02
N SER A 18 4.05 9.91 27.52
CA SER A 18 4.99 9.11 26.70
C SER A 18 4.34 8.10 25.75
N GLY A 19 3.01 7.95 25.77
CA GLY A 19 2.24 7.04 24.92
C GLY A 19 1.55 7.67 23.71
N VAL A 20 1.57 9.01 23.54
CA VAL A 20 0.85 9.67 22.42
C VAL A 20 1.84 10.18 21.36
N PRO A 21 1.95 9.53 20.19
CA PRO A 21 2.84 9.99 19.12
C PRO A 21 2.30 11.26 18.45
N ARG A 22 3.12 12.33 18.41
CA ARG A 22 2.80 13.59 17.70
C ARG A 22 3.17 13.60 16.21
N ARG A 23 3.93 12.60 15.78
CA ARG A 23 4.34 12.41 14.38
C ARG A 23 4.31 10.94 14.05
N LEU A 24 4.01 10.64 12.79
CA LEU A 24 4.28 9.33 12.23
C LEU A 24 5.80 9.16 12.13
N PHE A 25 6.30 8.00 12.55
CA PHE A 25 7.68 7.62 12.31
C PHE A 25 7.75 6.96 10.93
N THR A 26 8.47 7.59 10.00
CA THR A 26 8.73 7.05 8.66
C THR A 26 10.23 6.84 8.52
N PRO A 27 10.72 5.59 8.41
CA PRO A 27 12.13 5.32 8.16
C PRO A 27 12.55 5.90 6.81
N LEU A 28 13.83 6.23 6.67
CA LEU A 28 14.34 6.80 5.41
C LEU A 28 14.38 5.72 4.31
N PRO A 29 14.06 6.05 3.04
CA PRO A 29 14.06 5.09 1.94
C PRO A 29 15.40 4.35 1.73
N TRP A 30 16.52 4.97 2.12
CA TRP A 30 17.88 4.45 2.00
C TRP A 30 18.40 3.77 3.28
N GLU A 31 17.57 3.61 4.31
CA GLU A 31 17.96 2.77 5.46
C GLU A 31 18.05 1.30 5.04
N PRO A 32 18.96 0.51 5.64
CA PRO A 32 19.17 -0.89 5.27
C PRO A 32 17.90 -1.73 5.41
N LYS A 33 17.03 -1.42 6.39
CA LYS A 33 15.70 -2.06 6.54
C LYS A 33 14.77 -1.79 5.35
N SER A 34 14.90 -0.63 4.70
CA SER A 34 14.12 -0.24 3.51
C SER A 34 14.65 -0.87 2.22
N LEU A 35 15.92 -1.28 2.19
CA LEU A 35 16.56 -1.84 0.98
C LEU A 35 16.46 -3.38 0.88
N GLN A 36 16.10 -4.07 1.96
CA GLN A 36 16.05 -5.54 2.01
C GLN A 36 15.01 -6.19 1.07
N HIS A 37 13.97 -5.45 0.67
CA HIS A 37 12.87 -5.94 -0.17
C HIS A 37 13.35 -6.48 -1.53
N TRP A 38 14.32 -5.80 -2.16
CA TRP A 38 14.86 -6.20 -3.46
C TRP A 38 15.77 -7.43 -3.39
N THR A 39 16.33 -7.74 -2.22
CA THR A 39 17.23 -8.88 -2.03
C THR A 39 16.51 -10.21 -1.73
N VAL A 40 15.20 -10.18 -1.45
CA VAL A 40 14.41 -11.38 -1.11
C VAL A 40 14.37 -12.40 -2.26
N ALA A 41 14.44 -11.95 -3.51
CA ALA A 41 14.47 -12.83 -4.69
C ALA A 41 15.68 -13.79 -4.69
N LYS A 42 16.81 -13.43 -4.06
CA LYS A 42 18.00 -14.28 -3.97
C LYS A 42 17.78 -15.48 -3.04
N GLU A 43 16.94 -15.32 -2.04
CA GLU A 43 16.62 -16.36 -1.06
C GLU A 43 15.57 -17.36 -1.56
N LEU A 44 14.95 -17.11 -2.72
CA LEU A 44 13.92 -17.98 -3.29
C LEU A 44 14.44 -19.40 -3.57
N PHE A 45 15.69 -19.53 -4.03
CA PHE A 45 16.31 -20.82 -4.32
C PHE A 45 16.66 -21.64 -3.06
N SER A 46 16.65 -21.01 -1.88
CA SER A 46 16.89 -21.67 -0.59
C SER A 46 15.62 -22.31 -0.02
N VAL A 47 14.44 -22.03 -0.61
CA VAL A 47 13.14 -22.48 -0.10
C VAL A 47 12.74 -23.82 -0.74
N PRO A 48 12.30 -24.83 0.04
CA PRO A 48 11.81 -26.08 -0.53
C PRO A 48 10.59 -25.87 -1.43
N LEU A 49 10.54 -26.61 -2.55
CA LEU A 49 9.50 -26.48 -3.58
C LEU A 49 8.07 -26.60 -3.04
N ALA A 50 7.86 -27.43 -2.02
CA ALA A 50 6.55 -27.61 -1.39
C ALA A 50 5.97 -26.30 -0.82
N TYR A 51 6.82 -25.44 -0.22
CA TYR A 51 6.38 -24.15 0.31
C TYR A 51 6.06 -23.14 -0.81
N ILE A 52 6.79 -23.20 -1.92
CA ILE A 52 6.53 -22.36 -3.10
C ILE A 52 5.15 -22.68 -3.69
N LEU A 53 4.80 -23.96 -3.79
CA LEU A 53 3.47 -24.37 -4.26
C LEU A 53 2.36 -23.98 -3.29
N LEU A 54 2.61 -24.13 -1.98
CA LEU A 54 1.64 -23.72 -0.96
C LEU A 54 1.39 -22.20 -0.98
N ALA A 55 2.40 -21.40 -1.35
CA ALA A 55 2.28 -19.94 -1.45
C ALA A 55 1.30 -19.47 -2.55
N ILE A 56 0.92 -20.35 -3.49
CA ILE A 56 -0.10 -20.03 -4.51
C ILE A 56 -1.46 -19.72 -3.85
N VAL A 57 -1.80 -20.41 -2.75
CA VAL A 57 -3.10 -20.21 -2.07
C VAL A 57 -3.26 -18.79 -1.52
N PRO A 58 -2.37 -18.28 -0.65
CA PRO A 58 -2.46 -16.90 -0.20
C PRO A 58 -2.24 -15.90 -1.35
N ALA A 59 -1.43 -16.22 -2.36
CA ALA A 59 -1.26 -15.35 -3.52
C ALA A 59 -2.56 -15.15 -4.30
N VAL A 60 -3.34 -16.21 -4.56
CA VAL A 60 -4.65 -16.13 -5.22
C VAL A 60 -5.65 -15.36 -4.35
N MET A 61 -5.64 -15.56 -3.03
CA MET A 61 -6.49 -14.78 -2.12
C MET A 61 -6.19 -13.28 -2.19
N VAL A 62 -4.92 -12.89 -2.17
CA VAL A 62 -4.47 -11.50 -2.26
C VAL A 62 -4.78 -10.91 -3.64
N ALA A 63 -4.53 -11.65 -4.72
CA ALA A 63 -4.87 -11.24 -6.07
C ALA A 63 -6.38 -10.98 -6.23
N GLY A 64 -7.22 -11.86 -5.66
CA GLY A 64 -8.67 -11.66 -5.64
C GLY A 64 -9.09 -10.41 -4.87
N LEU A 65 -8.46 -10.13 -3.72
CA LEU A 65 -8.74 -8.94 -2.92
C LEU A 65 -8.36 -7.65 -3.66
N TYR A 66 -7.17 -7.60 -4.27
CA TYR A 66 -6.74 -6.45 -5.06
C TYR A 66 -7.61 -6.25 -6.30
N PHE A 67 -7.99 -7.33 -6.97
CA PHE A 67 -8.91 -7.25 -8.10
C PHE A 67 -10.25 -6.63 -7.68
N PHE A 68 -10.81 -7.06 -6.55
CA PHE A 68 -12.06 -6.52 -6.02
C PHE A 68 -11.94 -5.06 -5.61
N ASP A 69 -10.94 -4.72 -4.78
CA ASP A 69 -10.74 -3.36 -4.28
C ASP A 69 -10.50 -2.37 -5.43
N HIS A 70 -9.66 -2.75 -6.39
CA HIS A 70 -9.42 -1.94 -7.58
C HIS A 70 -10.68 -1.80 -8.44
N SER A 71 -11.42 -2.88 -8.70
CA SER A 71 -12.63 -2.85 -9.53
C SER A 71 -13.73 -2.00 -8.91
N VAL A 72 -13.95 -2.12 -7.60
CA VAL A 72 -14.99 -1.36 -6.89
C VAL A 72 -14.59 0.10 -6.77
N ALA A 73 -13.35 0.40 -6.38
CA ALA A 73 -12.86 1.78 -6.28
C ALA A 73 -12.89 2.49 -7.65
N SER A 74 -12.47 1.81 -8.72
CA SER A 74 -12.44 2.39 -10.06
C SER A 74 -13.84 2.63 -10.62
N GLN A 75 -14.80 1.74 -10.38
CA GLN A 75 -16.21 1.95 -10.75
C GLN A 75 -16.83 3.15 -10.02
N MET A 76 -16.56 3.29 -8.71
CA MET A 76 -17.04 4.44 -7.93
C MET A 76 -16.39 5.75 -8.37
N ALA A 77 -15.11 5.72 -8.78
CA ALA A 77 -14.42 6.90 -9.28
C ALA A 77 -14.87 7.34 -10.69
N GLN A 78 -15.38 6.41 -11.50
CA GLN A 78 -15.73 6.65 -12.91
C GLN A 78 -17.24 6.78 -13.15
N GLN A 79 -17.99 7.21 -12.14
CA GLN A 79 -19.40 7.53 -12.31
C GLN A 79 -19.58 8.68 -13.32
N LYS A 80 -20.65 8.60 -14.12
CA LYS A 80 -20.97 9.61 -15.15
C LYS A 80 -21.17 11.02 -14.56
N GLU A 81 -21.52 11.10 -13.28
CA GLU A 81 -21.70 12.33 -12.50
C GLU A 81 -20.43 13.18 -12.41
N PHE A 82 -19.25 12.56 -12.45
CA PHE A 82 -17.96 13.26 -12.34
C PHE A 82 -17.44 13.84 -13.66
N ASN A 83 -18.18 13.67 -14.77
CA ASN A 83 -17.90 14.25 -16.10
C ASN A 83 -16.43 14.15 -16.53
N LEU A 84 -15.88 12.93 -16.46
CA LEU A 84 -14.47 12.68 -16.77
C LEU A 84 -14.20 12.86 -18.27
N LYS A 85 -13.08 13.55 -18.59
CA LYS A 85 -12.67 13.86 -19.97
C LYS A 85 -12.06 12.65 -20.71
N ASN A 86 -11.40 11.76 -19.98
CA ASN A 86 -10.67 10.64 -20.54
C ASN A 86 -11.46 9.33 -20.38
N PRO A 87 -11.36 8.39 -21.33
CA PRO A 87 -11.99 7.09 -21.21
C PRO A 87 -11.33 6.24 -20.11
N SER A 88 -12.09 5.29 -19.57
CA SER A 88 -11.65 4.33 -18.57
C SER A 88 -10.64 3.31 -19.13
N ALA A 89 -9.62 2.94 -18.35
CA ALA A 89 -8.57 1.99 -18.76
C ALA A 89 -8.35 0.85 -17.73
N TYR A 90 -9.44 0.30 -17.16
CA TYR A 90 -9.40 -0.69 -16.09
C TYR A 90 -8.44 -1.87 -16.31
N HIS A 91 -8.35 -2.39 -17.54
CA HIS A 91 -7.47 -3.53 -17.84
C HIS A 91 -5.98 -3.17 -17.73
N TYR A 92 -5.60 -1.97 -18.16
CA TYR A 92 -4.22 -1.50 -18.05
C TYR A 92 -3.86 -1.19 -16.61
N ASP A 93 -4.82 -0.65 -15.84
CA ASP A 93 -4.61 -0.35 -14.42
C ASP A 93 -4.38 -1.64 -13.61
N ILE A 94 -5.14 -2.72 -13.89
CA ILE A 94 -4.94 -4.04 -13.29
C ILE A 94 -3.61 -4.67 -13.72
N LEU A 95 -3.22 -4.52 -15.00
CA LEU A 95 -1.94 -5.04 -15.49
C LEU A 95 -0.77 -4.37 -14.78
N VAL A 96 -0.80 -3.04 -14.64
CA VAL A 96 0.22 -2.27 -13.93
C VAL A 96 0.25 -2.67 -12.46
N LEU A 97 -0.91 -2.76 -11.80
CA LEU A 97 -1.00 -3.23 -10.42
C LEU A 97 -0.36 -4.61 -10.23
N SER A 98 -0.63 -5.54 -11.15
CA SER A 98 -0.09 -6.90 -11.12
C SER A 98 1.41 -6.96 -11.38
N PHE A 99 1.99 -5.98 -12.10
CA PHE A 99 3.42 -5.92 -12.36
C PHE A 99 4.23 -5.38 -11.17
N TRP A 100 3.63 -4.47 -10.39
CA TRP A 100 4.29 -3.83 -9.25
C TRP A 100 4.08 -4.55 -7.92
N CYS A 101 3.24 -5.59 -7.89
CA CYS A 101 2.96 -6.42 -6.72
C CYS A 101 3.80 -7.70 -6.73
#